data_AF-A0A290ZSG0-F1
#
_entry.id   AF-A0A290ZSG0-F1
#
_cell.length_a   1.000
_cell.length_b   1.000
_cell.length_c   1.000
_cell.angle_alpha   90.00
_cell.angle_beta   90.00
_cell.angle_gamma   90.00
#
_symmetry.space_group_name_H-M   'P 1'
#
loop_
_entity.id
_entity.type
_entity.pdbx_description
1 polymer ?
#
loop_
_entity_poly.entity_id
_entity_poly.type
_entity_poly.pdbx_seq_one_letter_code
_entity_poly.pdbx_strand_id
1 'polypeptide(L)'
;MLNDDKILFVTPALPGFYVLTPCFDEAGAICEASREPVIAWALDELGCTWPVTVREVLNGEDPAILCPDGQVLNFGSEWDSLPDWLNYRKATVQHDDLC
;
A
#
# COMPACT_ATOMS: atom_id res chain seq x y z
N MET A 1 -14.40 11.18 0.06
CA MET A 1 -14.94 9.80 0.12
C MET A 1 -15.82 9.59 -1.10
N LEU A 2 -15.20 9.19 -2.21
CA LEU A 2 -15.79 8.68 -3.45
C LEU A 2 -14.90 7.45 -3.74
N ASN A 3 -15.33 6.23 -3.94
CA ASN A 3 -16.64 5.65 -4.19
C ASN A 3 -16.70 4.27 -3.52
N ASP A 4 -17.90 3.80 -3.18
CA ASP A 4 -18.22 2.39 -2.95
C ASP A 4 -18.06 1.59 -4.26
N ASP A 5 -16.87 1.58 -4.87
CA ASP A 5 -16.67 0.88 -6.13
C ASP A 5 -17.00 -0.60 -5.91
N LYS A 6 -17.99 -1.07 -6.65
CA LYS A 6 -18.62 -2.35 -6.40
C LYS A 6 -17.62 -3.46 -6.68
N ILE A 7 -17.23 -4.19 -5.64
CA ILE A 7 -16.42 -5.39 -5.77
C ILE A 7 -17.20 -6.44 -6.56
N LEU A 8 -16.64 -6.87 -7.68
CA LEU A 8 -17.19 -7.91 -8.55
C LEU A 8 -16.74 -9.30 -8.11
N PHE A 9 -15.45 -9.46 -7.83
CA PHE A 9 -14.84 -10.76 -7.50
C PHE A 9 -13.76 -10.60 -6.44
N VAL A 10 -13.53 -11.67 -5.69
CA VAL A 10 -12.43 -11.79 -4.74
C VAL A 10 -11.69 -13.10 -5.01
N THR A 11 -10.37 -13.03 -5.19
CA THR A 11 -9.50 -14.21 -5.35
C THR A 11 -8.49 -14.29 -4.20
N PRO A 12 -8.21 -15.47 -3.63
CA PRO A 12 -7.16 -15.62 -2.63
C PRO A 12 -5.80 -15.12 -3.14
N ALA A 13 -5.02 -14.49 -2.27
CA ALA A 13 -3.66 -14.09 -2.57
C ALA A 13 -2.70 -15.26 -2.33
N LEU A 14 -1.62 -15.32 -3.11
CA LEU A 14 -0.48 -16.14 -2.74
C LEU A 14 0.19 -15.54 -1.48
N PRO A 15 0.85 -16.36 -0.64
CA PRO A 15 1.60 -15.82 0.49
C PRO A 15 2.73 -14.89 0.04
N GLY A 16 3.09 -13.93 0.91
CA GLY A 16 4.26 -13.07 0.71
C GLY A 16 3.96 -11.66 0.21
N PHE A 17 2.69 -11.32 -0.03
CA PHE A 17 2.25 -9.95 -0.33
C PHE A 17 1.84 -9.23 0.96
N TYR A 18 2.26 -7.97 1.10
CA TYR A 18 1.92 -7.15 2.27
C TYR A 18 1.57 -5.73 1.85
N VAL A 19 0.51 -5.18 2.44
CA VAL A 19 0.27 -3.73 2.42
C VAL A 19 1.25 -3.07 3.38
N LEU A 20 1.83 -1.95 2.93
CA LEU A 20 2.75 -1.13 3.70
C LEU A 20 2.05 0.14 4.20
N THR A 21 2.21 0.42 5.49
CA THR A 21 1.78 1.68 6.10
C THR A 21 2.98 2.33 6.78
N PRO A 22 3.29 3.62 6.53
CA PRO A 22 4.34 4.32 7.24
C PRO A 22 4.06 4.36 8.75
N CYS A 23 5.09 4.09 9.54
CA CYS A 23 5.05 4.30 10.99
C CYS A 23 5.92 5.52 11.35
N PHE A 24 5.48 6.25 12.36
CA PHE A 24 6.08 7.51 12.76
C PHE A 24 6.71 7.37 14.15
N ASP A 25 7.85 8.01 14.37
CA ASP A 25 8.47 8.12 15.68
C ASP A 25 7.79 9.19 16.56
N GLU A 26 8.31 9.39 17.78
CA GLU A 26 7.79 10.39 18.73
C GLU A 26 7.88 11.83 18.20
N ALA A 27 8.78 12.10 17.25
CA ALA A 27 8.93 13.40 16.61
C ALA A 27 8.03 13.56 15.37
N GLY A 28 7.24 12.54 15.02
CA GLY A 28 6.39 12.54 13.84
C GLY A 28 7.12 12.26 12.54
N ALA A 29 8.38 11.81 12.57
CA ALA A 29 9.12 11.43 11.37
C ALA A 29 8.86 9.97 11.00
N ILE A 30 8.72 9.67 9.71
CA ILE A 30 8.60 8.29 9.24
C ILE A 30 9.89 7.53 9.60
N CYS A 31 9.78 6.45 10.36
CA CYS A 31 10.92 5.67 10.83
C CYS A 31 10.95 4.25 10.24
N GLU A 32 9.77 3.63 10.07
CA GLU A 32 9.61 2.26 9.58
C GLU A 32 8.30 2.08 8.80
N ALA A 33 8.02 0.85 8.37
CA ALA A 33 6.77 0.48 7.70
C ALA A 33 6.16 -0.75 8.39
N SER A 34 4.91 -0.64 8.84
CA SER A 34 4.15 -1.82 9.23
C SER A 34 3.75 -2.62 8.00
N ARG A 35 3.68 -3.95 8.16
CA ARG A 35 3.31 -4.89 7.10
C ARG A 35 2.04 -5.61 7.49
N GLU A 36 0.96 -5.41 6.75
CA GLU A 36 -0.26 -6.20 6.90
C GLU A 36 -0.38 -7.21 5.76
N PRO A 37 -0.56 -8.52 6.02
CA PRO A 37 -0.67 -9.50 4.96
C PRO A 37 -1.86 -9.23 4.04
N VAL A 38 -1.63 -9.34 2.73
CA VAL A 38 -2.71 -9.42 1.76
C VAL A 38 -3.23 -10.85 1.76
N ILE A 39 -4.51 -11.03 2.09
CA ILE A 39 -5.15 -12.35 2.15
C ILE A 39 -5.93 -12.68 0.87
N ALA A 40 -6.35 -11.65 0.13
CA ALA A 40 -7.06 -11.77 -1.12
C ALA A 40 -6.87 -10.52 -1.99
N TRP A 41 -7.31 -10.61 -3.24
CA TRP A 41 -7.39 -9.51 -4.19
C TRP A 41 -8.85 -9.31 -4.58
N ALA A 42 -9.33 -8.07 -4.51
CA ALA A 42 -10.65 -7.69 -4.95
C ALA A 42 -10.57 -6.99 -6.32
N LEU A 43 -11.43 -7.37 -7.24
CA LEU A 43 -11.59 -6.70 -8.53
C LEU A 43 -12.87 -5.86 -8.49
N ASP A 44 -12.76 -4.56 -8.75
CA ASP A 44 -13.93 -3.67 -8.85
C ASP A 44 -14.51 -3.61 -10.27
N GLU A 45 -15.56 -2.81 -10.45
CA GLU A 45 -16.23 -2.62 -11.75
C GLU A 45 -15.42 -1.81 -12.77
N LEU A 46 -14.38 -1.09 -12.34
CA LEU A 46 -13.44 -0.36 -13.19
C LEU A 46 -12.30 -1.26 -13.69
N GLY A 47 -12.21 -2.48 -13.16
CA GLY A 47 -11.14 -3.42 -13.46
C GLY A 47 -9.87 -3.19 -12.63
N CYS A 48 -9.95 -2.38 -11.58
CA CYS A 48 -8.84 -2.15 -10.65
C CYS A 48 -8.74 -3.31 -9.66
N THR A 49 -7.51 -3.72 -9.38
CA THR A 49 -7.22 -4.78 -8.41
C THR A 49 -6.79 -4.16 -7.09
N TRP A 50 -7.55 -4.41 -6.04
CA TRP A 50 -7.33 -3.87 -4.70
C TRP A 50 -6.88 -4.97 -3.74
N PRO A 51 -5.89 -4.71 -2.87
CA PRO A 51 -5.52 -5.63 -1.81
C PRO A 51 -6.66 -5.74 -0.79
N VAL A 52 -6.89 -6.96 -0.32
CA VAL A 52 -7.75 -7.24 0.84
C VAL A 52 -6.88 -7.69 1.99
N THR A 53 -6.97 -6.99 3.12
CA THR A 53 -6.30 -7.37 4.36
C THR A 53 -7.28 -8.08 5.30
N VAL A 54 -6.84 -8.43 6.50
CA VAL A 54 -7.73 -9.02 7.52
C VAL A 54 -8.76 -7.99 8.02
N ARG A 55 -8.40 -6.70 7.97
CA ARG A 55 -9.22 -5.61 8.52
C ARG A 55 -10.21 -5.07 7.51
N GLU A 56 -9.79 -4.88 6.26
CA GLU A 56 -10.60 -4.18 5.26
C GLU A 56 -10.17 -4.47 3.81
N VAL A 57 -10.99 -4.00 2.87
CA VAL A 57 -10.61 -3.81 1.48
C VAL A 57 -10.12 -2.37 1.34
N LEU A 58 -8.88 -2.17 0.90
CA LEU A 58 -8.29 -0.84 0.81
C LEU A 58 -8.67 -0.18 -0.52
N ASN A 59 -9.89 0.36 -0.61
CA ASN A 59 -10.49 0.91 -1.84
C ASN A 59 -10.55 2.45 -1.88
N GLY A 60 -9.56 3.16 -1.31
CA GLY A 60 -9.62 4.63 -1.21
C GLY A 60 -8.29 5.39 -1.27
N GLU A 61 -7.17 4.76 -0.92
CA GLU A 61 -5.82 5.30 -1.09
C GLU A 61 -4.99 4.27 -1.83
N ASP A 62 -4.17 4.68 -2.79
CA ASP A 62 -3.31 3.81 -3.59
C ASP A 62 -2.30 3.06 -2.69
N PRO A 63 -2.59 1.80 -2.32
CA PRO A 63 -1.85 1.14 -1.27
C PRO A 63 -0.50 0.68 -1.83
N ALA A 64 0.57 0.90 -1.07
CA ALA A 64 1.88 0.34 -1.40
C ALA A 64 1.92 -1.14 -0.99
N ILE A 65 2.25 -2.01 -1.94
CA ILE A 65 2.31 -3.46 -1.79
C ILE A 65 3.76 -3.91 -1.87
N LEU A 66 4.26 -4.54 -0.81
CA LEU A 66 5.47 -5.33 -0.85
C LEU A 66 5.18 -6.68 -1.49
N CYS A 67 5.86 -6.98 -2.59
CA CYS A 67 5.78 -8.23 -3.34
C CYS A 67 6.73 -9.30 -2.76
N PRO A 68 6.48 -10.60 -3.04
CA PRO A 68 7.32 -11.70 -2.55
C PRO A 68 8.78 -11.66 -3.01
N ASP A 69 9.06 -10.98 -4.12
CA ASP A 69 10.40 -10.76 -4.66
C ASP A 69 11.15 -9.58 -4.01
N GLY A 70 10.47 -8.83 -3.14
CA GLY A 70 11.02 -7.70 -2.39
C GLY A 70 10.73 -6.33 -2.99
N GLN A 71 10.14 -6.26 -4.19
CA GLN A 71 9.73 -4.99 -4.80
C GLN A 71 8.55 -4.38 -4.07
N VAL A 72 8.38 -3.06 -4.18
CA VAL A 72 7.18 -2.35 -3.72
C VAL A 72 6.47 -1.75 -4.91
N LEU A 73 5.16 -1.98 -5.00
CA LEU A 73 4.31 -1.47 -6.08
C LEU A 73 3.15 -0.65 -5.49
N ASN A 74 2.77 0.44 -6.13
CA ASN A 74 1.45 1.06 -5.94
C ASN A 74 0.88 1.44 -7.31
N PHE A 75 -0.26 2.11 -7.34
CA PHE A 75 -0.81 2.58 -8.61
C PHE A 75 0.14 3.59 -9.28
N GLY A 76 0.74 3.18 -10.39
CA GLY A 76 1.60 4.03 -11.23
C GLY A 76 3.01 4.28 -10.69
N SER A 77 3.46 3.67 -9.60
CA SER A 77 4.86 3.70 -9.17
C SER A 77 5.37 2.34 -8.71
N GLU A 78 6.68 2.17 -8.86
CA GLU A 78 7.42 0.98 -8.49
C GLU A 78 8.72 1.37 -7.78
N TRP A 79 9.13 0.56 -6.82
CA TRP A 79 10.40 0.68 -6.12
C TRP A 79 11.06 -0.70 -6.06
N ASP A 80 12.37 -0.74 -6.28
CA ASP A 80 13.14 -1.99 -6.27
C ASP A 80 13.13 -2.69 -4.91
N SER A 81 12.89 -1.93 -3.84
CA SER A 81 12.90 -2.46 -2.48
C SER A 81 12.08 -1.63 -1.48
N LEU A 82 11.76 -2.24 -0.33
CA LEU A 82 11.15 -1.53 0.80
C LEU A 82 11.99 -0.33 1.30
N PRO A 83 13.33 -0.43 1.46
CA PRO A 83 14.16 0.74 1.75
C PRO A 83 13.99 1.90 0.77
N ASP A 84 13.89 1.62 -0.54
CA ASP A 84 13.74 2.66 -1.56
C ASP A 84 12.39 3.38 -1.43
N TRP A 85 11.32 2.60 -1.23
CA TRP A 85 10.00 3.17 -0.93
C TRP A 85 10.00 4.01 0.35
N LEU A 86 10.62 3.52 1.43
CA LEU A 86 10.73 4.27 2.69
C LEU A 86 11.49 5.58 2.53
N ASN A 87 12.59 5.57 1.77
CA ASN A 87 13.37 6.78 1.49
C ASN A 87 12.56 7.79 0.66
N TYR A 88 11.82 7.32 -0.33
CA TYR A 88 10.88 8.15 -1.08
C TYR A 88 9.86 8.82 -0.14
N ARG A 89 9.17 8.03 0.70
CA ARG A 89 8.15 8.56 1.64
C ARG A 89 8.73 9.59 2.62
N LYS A 90 9.93 9.35 3.15
CA LYS A 90 10.65 10.30 4.01
C LYS A 90 10.93 11.62 3.29
N ALA A 91 11.31 11.57 2.02
CA ALA A 91 11.55 12.76 1.21
C ALA A 91 10.27 13.53 0.88
N THR A 92 9.15 12.83 0.65
CA THR A 92 7.86 13.47 0.36
C THR A 92 7.32 14.26 1.56
N VAL A 93 7.38 13.69 2.78
CA VAL A 93 6.92 14.39 4.00
C VAL A 93 7.74 15.67 4.24
N GLN A 94 9.06 15.62 4.04
CA GLN A 94 9.91 16.82 4.17
C GLN A 94 9.56 17.93 3.16
N HIS A 95 9.03 17.57 2.00
CA HIS A 95 8.63 18.55 0.99
C HIS A 95 7.31 19.24 1.36
N ASP A 96 6.38 18.52 1.99
CA ASP A 96 5.08 19.08 2.40
C ASP A 96 5.21 20.02 3.62
N ASP A 97 6.22 19.81 4.49
CA ASP A 97 6.54 20.71 5.61
C ASP A 97 7.18 22.06 5.17
N LEU A 98 7.52 22.21 3.89
CA LEU A 98 8.19 23.40 3.33
C LEU A 98 7.26 24.32 2.52
N CYS A 99 5.96 23.99 2.40
CA CYS A 99 4.96 24.74 1.64
C CYS A 99 3.93 25.44 2.52
#